data_AF-A0A836HTF1-F1
#
_entry.id   AF-A0A836HTF1-F1
#
_cell.length_a   1.000
_cell.length_b   1.000
_cell.length_c   1.000
_cell.angle_alpha   90.00
_cell.angle_beta   90.00
_cell.angle_gamma   90.00
#
_symmetry.space_group_name_H-M   'P 1'
#
loop_
_entity.id
_entity.type
_entity.pdbx_description
1 polymer ?
#
loop_
_entity_poly.entity_id
_entity_poly.type
_entity_poly.pdbx_seq_one_letter_code
_entity_poly.pdbx_strand_id
1 'polypeptide(L)'
;MVSYLEGQVTRDGRRRAPRNLFGANYRKPFPWVRVGIGLAAIAVAADMAYRRMSYVSPEEQFIRKIKIRPYGVMGTQMTLQGSLRQEGPKPDDTTVITDPCDLMHIFTSAAGATGTSGAIYKWIGLTKAFPDDVAMAMSKVGDAKHHQYGLKDSEAGEKHVIHVSAPDFRVGAWSEREAAIELSRAYRNLLHEFVISKCNTLRMVPLSEGVQAGSLYNQLPAVTHSALIMGFEQLHLFDKEYVLRDDNHIELCVFMNREWDMFNKAFENLPVGPTG
;
A
#
# COMPACT_ATOMS: atom_id res chain seq x y z
N MET A 1 39.48 48.41 -28.94
CA MET A 1 40.15 48.61 -30.24
C MET A 1 39.37 47.80 -31.27
N VAL A 2 38.55 48.45 -32.11
CA VAL A 2 37.68 47.75 -33.08
C VAL A 2 38.51 47.49 -34.34
N SER A 3 38.72 46.21 -34.66
CA SER A 3 39.42 45.79 -35.87
C SER A 3 38.48 45.84 -37.07
N TYR A 4 38.95 46.40 -38.18
CA TYR A 4 38.23 46.50 -39.44
C TYR A 4 39.03 45.81 -40.55
N LEU A 5 38.35 45.15 -41.49
CA LEU A 5 38.95 44.64 -42.72
C LEU A 5 39.18 45.82 -43.68
N GLU A 6 40.41 46.32 -43.72
CA GLU A 6 40.82 47.35 -44.69
C GLU A 6 40.94 46.76 -46.10
N GLY A 7 40.50 47.53 -47.11
CA GLY A 7 40.91 47.31 -48.50
C GLY A 7 39.95 46.58 -49.43
N GLN A 8 38.70 46.26 -49.04
CA GLN A 8 37.75 45.70 -50.00
C GLN A 8 37.14 46.78 -50.92
N VAL A 9 37.59 46.78 -52.16
CA VAL A 9 37.08 47.64 -53.24
C VAL A 9 36.06 46.85 -54.06
N THR A 10 34.94 47.48 -54.40
CA THR A 10 33.99 46.90 -55.37
C THR A 10 34.62 46.78 -56.75
N ARG A 11 34.06 45.95 -57.63
CA ARG A 11 34.53 45.77 -59.02
C ARG A 11 34.59 47.10 -59.80
N ASP A 12 33.82 48.10 -59.35
CA ASP A 12 33.76 49.46 -59.89
C ASP A 12 34.65 50.47 -59.14
N GLY A 13 35.63 50.02 -58.36
CA GLY A 13 36.65 50.89 -57.77
C GLY A 13 36.23 51.66 -56.49
N ARG A 14 34.99 51.50 -56.02
CA ARG A 14 34.51 52.21 -54.81
C ARG A 14 34.84 51.44 -53.53
N ARG A 15 35.43 52.14 -52.54
CA ARG A 15 35.75 51.61 -51.20
C ARG A 15 34.45 51.29 -50.44
N ARG A 16 34.32 50.07 -49.91
CA ARG A 16 33.18 49.69 -49.06
C ARG A 16 33.36 50.21 -47.64
N ALA A 17 32.24 50.52 -46.98
CA ALA A 17 32.24 50.91 -45.58
C ALA A 17 32.78 49.78 -44.68
N PRO A 18 33.54 50.10 -43.62
CA PRO A 18 34.19 49.11 -42.78
C PRO A 18 33.15 48.33 -41.95
N ARG A 19 33.18 47.00 -42.05
CA ARG A 19 32.27 46.10 -41.30
C ARG A 19 32.83 45.82 -39.90
N ASN A 20 32.02 46.04 -38.87
CA ASN A 20 32.34 45.68 -37.48
C ASN A 20 32.59 44.16 -37.37
N LEU A 21 33.75 43.76 -36.83
CA LEU A 21 34.14 42.34 -36.66
C LEU A 21 33.52 41.66 -35.43
N PHE A 22 32.72 42.35 -34.61
CA PHE A 22 32.00 41.71 -33.51
C PHE A 22 30.97 40.71 -34.07
N GLY A 23 31.25 39.42 -33.91
CA GLY A 23 30.45 38.31 -34.44
C GLY A 23 30.94 37.71 -35.75
N ALA A 24 32.03 38.21 -36.36
CA ALA A 24 32.55 37.73 -37.65
C ALA A 24 33.06 36.27 -37.60
N ASN A 25 33.45 35.78 -36.41
CA ASN A 25 33.90 34.41 -36.19
C ASN A 25 32.90 33.53 -35.42
N TYR A 26 31.66 33.99 -35.22
CA TYR A 26 30.62 33.11 -34.66
C TYR A 26 30.12 32.17 -35.76
N ARG A 27 30.80 31.03 -35.94
CA ARG A 27 30.26 29.92 -36.72
C ARG A 27 28.99 29.46 -36.01
N LYS A 28 27.83 29.92 -36.49
CA LYS A 28 26.54 29.39 -36.05
C LYS A 28 26.65 27.86 -36.15
N PRO A 29 26.31 27.11 -35.09
CA PRO A 29 26.33 25.66 -35.18
C PRO A 29 25.50 25.27 -36.39
N PHE A 30 26.02 24.31 -37.18
CA PHE A 30 25.40 23.86 -38.42
C PHE A 30 23.91 23.60 -38.18
N PRO A 31 22.99 23.94 -39.11
CA PRO A 31 21.55 23.87 -38.89
C PRO A 31 21.05 22.58 -38.22
N TRP A 32 21.66 21.44 -38.56
CA TRP A 32 21.40 20.12 -37.98
C TRP A 32 21.66 20.02 -36.47
N VAL A 33 22.68 20.71 -35.95
CA VAL A 33 22.97 20.74 -34.51
C VAL A 33 21.85 21.46 -33.74
N ARG A 34 21.30 22.54 -34.30
CA ARG A 34 20.17 23.26 -33.68
C ARG A 34 18.87 22.44 -33.72
N VAL A 35 18.63 21.75 -34.83
CA VAL A 35 17.52 20.81 -34.96
C VAL A 35 17.68 19.68 -33.94
N GLY A 36 18.87 19.10 -33.79
CA GLY A 36 19.17 18.07 -32.81
C GLY A 36 18.92 18.53 -31.37
N ILE A 37 19.39 19.73 -30.99
CA ILE A 37 19.14 20.31 -29.66
C ILE A 37 17.64 20.57 -29.45
N GLY A 38 16.93 21.09 -30.46
CA GLY A 38 15.49 21.33 -30.39
C GLY A 38 14.68 20.05 -30.20
N LEU A 39 15.00 19.00 -30.96
CA LEU A 39 14.36 17.69 -30.81
C LEU A 39 14.65 17.06 -29.45
N ALA A 40 15.89 17.15 -28.95
CA ALA A 40 16.25 16.66 -27.63
C ALA A 40 15.48 17.41 -26.52
N ALA A 41 15.34 18.73 -26.62
CA ALA A 41 14.56 19.52 -25.67
C ALA A 41 13.07 19.14 -25.69
N ILE A 42 12.49 18.92 -26.87
CA ILE A 42 11.10 18.45 -27.00
C ILE A 42 10.94 17.05 -26.39
N ALA A 43 11.88 16.14 -26.65
CA ALA A 43 11.84 14.79 -26.08
C ALA A 43 11.93 14.81 -24.55
N VAL A 44 12.80 15.64 -23.96
CA VAL A 44 12.89 15.81 -22.50
C VAL A 44 11.61 16.42 -21.93
N ALA A 45 11.06 17.45 -22.57
CA ALA A 45 9.81 18.06 -22.14
C ALA A 45 8.63 17.07 -22.22
N ALA A 46 8.59 16.24 -23.27
CA ALA A 46 7.61 15.18 -23.43
C ALA A 46 7.77 14.08 -22.38
N ASP A 47 9.00 13.63 -22.08
CA ASP A 47 9.27 12.64 -21.00
C ASP A 47 8.89 13.20 -19.62
N MET A 48 9.23 14.46 -19.34
CA MET A 48 8.84 15.12 -18.09
C MET A 48 7.31 15.27 -17.96
N ALA A 49 6.63 15.67 -19.04
CA ALA A 49 5.18 15.76 -19.07
C ALA A 49 4.53 14.38 -18.91
N TYR A 50 5.04 13.37 -19.62
CA TYR A 50 4.59 11.99 -19.52
C TYR A 50 4.77 11.45 -18.10
N ARG A 51 5.96 11.57 -17.50
CA ARG A 51 6.19 11.15 -16.10
C ARG A 51 5.29 11.88 -15.12
N ARG A 52 5.00 13.16 -15.33
CA ARG A 52 4.08 13.92 -14.48
C ARG A 52 2.64 13.47 -14.64
N MET A 53 2.23 13.10 -15.86
CA MET A 53 0.91 12.54 -16.14
C MET A 53 0.78 11.08 -15.66
N SER A 54 1.85 10.32 -15.69
CA SER A 54 1.91 8.91 -15.27
C SER A 54 2.36 8.71 -13.82
N TYR A 55 2.63 9.80 -13.09
CA TYR A 55 2.99 9.71 -11.67
C TYR A 55 1.76 9.33 -10.87
N VAL A 56 1.79 8.12 -10.31
CA VAL A 56 0.80 7.62 -9.35
C VAL A 56 1.36 7.86 -7.96
N SER A 57 0.61 8.51 -7.07
CA SER A 57 1.10 8.74 -5.69
C SER A 57 1.35 7.41 -4.98
N PRO A 58 2.27 7.35 -4.00
CA PRO A 58 2.48 6.13 -3.21
C PRO A 58 1.20 5.61 -2.54
N GLU A 59 0.30 6.50 -2.09
CA GLU A 59 -0.99 6.07 -1.51
C GLU A 59 -1.87 5.40 -2.56
N GLU A 60 -1.95 5.97 -3.77
CA GLU A 60 -2.75 5.40 -4.85
C GLU A 60 -2.16 4.07 -5.33
N GLN A 61 -0.83 3.94 -5.40
CA GLN A 61 -0.17 2.66 -5.67
C GLN A 61 -0.52 1.63 -4.59
N PHE A 62 -0.49 2.02 -3.31
CA PHE A 62 -0.82 1.16 -2.19
C PHE A 62 -2.26 0.64 -2.26
N ILE A 63 -3.25 1.50 -2.46
CA ILE A 63 -4.66 1.06 -2.54
C ILE A 63 -4.91 0.17 -3.75
N ARG A 64 -4.34 0.48 -4.92
CA ARG A 64 -4.43 -0.38 -6.12
C ARG A 64 -3.82 -1.76 -5.91
N LYS A 65 -2.88 -1.88 -4.98
CA LYS A 65 -2.21 -3.13 -4.60
C LYS A 65 -3.08 -4.04 -3.75
N ILE A 66 -3.98 -3.47 -2.95
CA ILE A 66 -4.89 -4.24 -2.09
C ILE A 66 -5.93 -4.95 -2.97
N LYS A 67 -5.97 -6.27 -2.89
CA LYS A 67 -6.95 -7.11 -3.58
C LYS A 67 -8.01 -7.60 -2.60
N ILE A 68 -9.27 -7.26 -2.87
CA ILE A 68 -10.37 -7.76 -2.07
C ILE A 68 -10.61 -9.24 -2.44
N ARG A 69 -10.67 -10.11 -1.43
CA ARG A 69 -10.86 -11.55 -1.62
C ARG A 69 -12.17 -12.02 -0.97
N PRO A 70 -12.96 -12.85 -1.67
CA PRO A 70 -14.24 -13.37 -1.16
C PRO A 70 -14.03 -14.57 -0.22
N TYR A 71 -13.05 -14.50 0.68
CA TYR A 71 -12.78 -15.52 1.69
C TYR A 71 -12.07 -14.86 2.88
N GLY A 72 -12.19 -15.43 4.07
CA GLY A 72 -11.41 -15.03 5.25
C GLY A 72 -9.96 -15.46 5.13
N VAL A 73 -9.09 -15.00 6.03
CA VAL A 73 -7.61 -15.21 5.93
C VAL A 73 -7.18 -16.68 5.80
N MET A 74 -8.00 -17.62 6.29
CA MET A 74 -7.79 -19.08 6.17
C MET A 74 -8.19 -19.68 4.82
N GLY A 75 -8.68 -18.87 3.87
CA GLY A 75 -9.21 -19.32 2.58
C GLY A 75 -10.64 -19.86 2.64
N THR A 76 -11.29 -19.83 3.81
CA THR A 76 -12.68 -20.26 3.97
C THR A 76 -13.65 -19.08 3.85
N GLN A 77 -14.83 -19.31 3.28
CA GLN A 77 -15.92 -18.32 3.16
C GLN A 77 -17.18 -18.83 3.85
N MET A 78 -17.95 -17.93 4.45
CA MET A 78 -19.33 -18.19 4.86
C MET A 78 -20.29 -17.85 3.71
N THR A 79 -21.00 -18.88 3.22
CA THR A 79 -22.06 -18.73 2.23
C THR A 79 -23.32 -18.08 2.82
N LEU A 80 -24.21 -17.58 1.96
CA LEU A 80 -25.50 -17.02 2.37
C LEU A 80 -26.39 -18.05 3.09
N GLN A 81 -26.22 -19.34 2.83
CA GLN A 81 -26.92 -20.41 3.55
C GLN A 81 -26.31 -20.75 4.92
N GLY A 82 -25.25 -20.04 5.34
CA GLY A 82 -24.55 -20.31 6.60
C GLY A 82 -23.59 -21.51 6.55
N SER A 83 -23.32 -22.06 5.37
CA SER A 83 -22.32 -23.13 5.19
C SER A 83 -20.92 -22.57 4.96
N LEU A 84 -19.91 -23.22 5.55
CA LEU A 84 -18.50 -22.91 5.32
C LEU A 84 -18.00 -23.62 4.05
N ARG A 85 -17.32 -22.89 3.17
CA ARG A 85 -16.67 -23.42 1.97
C ARG A 85 -15.20 -23.02 1.91
N GLN A 86 -14.36 -23.88 1.35
CA GLN A 86 -12.97 -23.54 1.05
C GLN A 86 -12.91 -22.93 -0.35
N GLU A 87 -12.80 -21.61 -0.44
CA GLU A 87 -12.80 -20.86 -1.70
C GLU A 87 -11.39 -20.39 -2.10
N GLY A 88 -10.53 -20.12 -1.11
CA GLY A 88 -9.12 -19.76 -1.30
C GLY A 88 -8.17 -20.87 -0.82
N PRO A 89 -6.89 -20.83 -1.22
CA PRO A 89 -5.89 -21.73 -0.67
C PRO A 89 -5.63 -21.42 0.81
N LYS A 90 -5.22 -22.42 1.59
CA LYS A 90 -4.75 -22.18 2.96
C LYS A 90 -3.47 -21.33 2.93
N PRO A 91 -3.20 -20.52 3.98
CA PRO A 91 -1.94 -19.80 4.08
C PRO A 91 -0.75 -20.76 4.03
N ASP A 92 0.27 -20.39 3.25
CA ASP A 92 1.56 -21.07 3.18
C ASP A 92 2.60 -20.37 4.09
N ASP A 93 3.85 -20.82 4.03
CA ASP A 93 4.99 -20.27 4.79
C ASP A 93 5.42 -18.86 4.33
N THR A 94 4.99 -18.44 3.13
CA THR A 94 5.23 -17.08 2.59
C THR A 94 4.08 -16.11 2.86
N THR A 95 3.01 -16.58 3.49
CA THR A 95 1.80 -15.83 3.76
C THR A 95 1.69 -15.53 5.25
N VAL A 96 1.66 -14.26 5.61
CA VAL A 96 1.31 -13.81 6.95
C VAL A 96 -0.17 -13.44 7.01
N ILE A 97 -0.86 -13.92 8.03
CA ILE A 97 -2.28 -13.64 8.25
C ILE A 97 -2.50 -12.71 9.43
N THR A 98 -3.53 -11.89 9.35
CA THR A 98 -3.97 -11.05 10.46
C THR A 98 -4.93 -11.78 11.37
N ASP A 99 -4.65 -11.72 12.67
CA ASP A 99 -5.57 -12.11 13.74
C ASP A 99 -6.15 -10.86 14.41
N PRO A 100 -7.47 -10.58 14.29
CA PRO A 100 -8.13 -9.50 15.01
C PRO A 100 -8.34 -9.88 16.48
N CYS A 101 -7.26 -9.91 17.26
CA CYS A 101 -7.27 -10.44 18.62
C CYS A 101 -7.95 -9.51 19.63
N ASP A 102 -8.63 -10.12 20.61
CA ASP A 102 -9.02 -9.43 21.84
C ASP A 102 -7.86 -9.47 22.85
N LEU A 103 -7.53 -8.33 23.45
CA LEU A 103 -6.52 -8.23 24.50
C LEU A 103 -6.82 -9.15 25.69
N MET A 104 -8.09 -9.45 25.98
CA MET A 104 -8.46 -10.42 26.99
C MET A 104 -7.82 -11.79 26.70
N HIS A 105 -7.90 -12.27 25.46
CA HIS A 105 -7.33 -13.57 25.08
C HIS A 105 -5.80 -13.56 25.13
N ILE A 106 -5.18 -12.45 24.72
CA ILE A 106 -3.73 -12.27 24.77
C ILE A 106 -3.21 -12.42 26.21
N PHE A 107 -3.85 -11.77 27.19
CA PHE A 107 -3.39 -11.76 28.57
C PHE A 107 -3.82 -12.95 29.43
N THR A 108 -4.82 -13.73 28.99
CA THR A 108 -5.35 -14.85 29.78
C THR A 108 -5.05 -16.19 29.10
N SER A 109 -5.71 -16.47 27.97
CA SER A 109 -5.57 -17.69 27.21
C SER A 109 -6.23 -17.56 25.85
N ALA A 110 -5.66 -18.25 24.86
CA ALA A 110 -6.28 -18.47 23.56
C ALA A 110 -7.55 -19.36 23.65
N ALA A 111 -7.73 -20.08 24.76
CA ALA A 111 -8.89 -20.95 24.95
C ALA A 111 -10.20 -20.15 24.94
N GLY A 112 -11.21 -20.69 24.25
CA GLY A 112 -12.55 -20.08 24.17
C GLY A 112 -12.70 -18.99 23.11
N ALA A 113 -11.64 -18.63 22.38
CA ALA A 113 -11.76 -17.71 21.25
C ALA A 113 -12.64 -18.30 20.14
N THR A 114 -13.46 -17.44 19.53
CA THR A 114 -14.41 -17.81 18.47
C THR A 114 -14.13 -16.99 17.20
N GLY A 115 -14.90 -17.22 16.14
CA GLY A 115 -14.76 -16.48 14.88
C GLY A 115 -13.40 -16.67 14.21
N THR A 116 -12.85 -15.59 13.64
CA THR A 116 -11.57 -15.59 12.94
C THR A 116 -10.42 -16.01 13.87
N SER A 117 -10.29 -15.37 15.04
CA SER A 117 -9.22 -15.67 15.99
C SER A 117 -9.24 -17.12 16.47
N GLY A 118 -10.43 -17.65 16.80
CA GLY A 118 -10.57 -19.06 17.18
C GLY A 118 -10.13 -20.03 16.08
N ALA A 119 -10.43 -19.72 14.81
CA ALA A 119 -9.98 -20.52 13.68
C ALA A 119 -8.44 -20.47 13.50
N ILE A 120 -7.84 -19.28 13.69
CA ILE A 120 -6.38 -19.08 13.63
C ILE A 120 -5.70 -19.86 14.75
N TYR A 121 -6.16 -19.73 16.00
CA TYR A 121 -5.55 -20.40 17.15
C TYR A 121 -5.58 -21.92 17.00
N LYS A 122 -6.70 -22.47 16.51
CA LYS A 122 -6.80 -23.89 16.17
C LYS A 122 -5.82 -24.30 15.08
N TRP A 123 -5.61 -23.45 14.06
CA TRP A 123 -4.69 -23.73 12.95
C TRP A 123 -3.23 -23.71 13.39
N ILE A 124 -2.81 -22.78 14.25
CA ILE A 124 -1.44 -22.72 14.78
C ILE A 124 -1.21 -23.67 15.98
N GLY A 125 -2.27 -24.30 16.51
CA GLY A 125 -2.19 -25.19 17.67
C GLY A 125 -2.06 -24.45 19.01
N LEU A 126 -2.42 -23.17 19.05
CA LEU A 126 -2.39 -22.36 20.26
C LEU A 126 -3.62 -22.67 21.13
N THR A 127 -3.37 -23.20 22.32
CA THR A 127 -4.43 -23.64 23.27
C THR A 127 -4.31 -23.04 24.65
N LYS A 128 -3.17 -22.40 24.96
CA LYS A 128 -2.83 -21.87 26.28
C LYS A 128 -2.51 -20.37 26.18
N ALA A 129 -1.59 -19.89 27.02
CA ALA A 129 -1.06 -18.54 26.98
C ALA A 129 -0.33 -18.26 25.66
N PHE A 130 -0.36 -17.00 25.26
CA PHE A 130 0.42 -16.50 24.14
C PHE A 130 1.91 -16.50 24.46
N PRO A 131 2.77 -16.56 23.43
CA PRO A 131 4.21 -16.32 23.58
C PRO A 131 4.49 -14.99 24.29
N ASP A 132 5.54 -14.96 25.11
CA ASP A 132 5.87 -13.79 25.95
C ASP A 132 6.11 -12.53 25.11
N ASP A 133 6.71 -12.66 23.93
CA ASP A 133 6.95 -11.53 23.03
C ASP A 133 5.64 -10.92 22.49
N VAL A 134 4.62 -11.74 22.24
CA VAL A 134 3.28 -11.27 21.88
C VAL A 134 2.62 -10.58 23.08
N ALA A 135 2.62 -11.22 24.24
CA ALA A 135 1.99 -10.67 25.44
C ALA A 135 2.63 -9.36 25.90
N MET A 136 3.95 -9.20 25.76
CA MET A 136 4.66 -7.97 26.12
C MET A 136 4.46 -6.84 25.11
N ALA A 137 4.33 -7.16 23.81
CA ALA A 137 4.16 -6.15 22.77
C ALA A 137 2.73 -5.59 22.70
N MET A 138 1.75 -6.38 23.12
CA MET A 138 0.32 -6.04 23.05
C MET A 138 -0.12 -5.39 24.38
N SER A 139 -0.15 -4.06 24.44
CA SER A 139 -0.48 -3.32 25.67
C SER A 139 -1.81 -2.56 25.61
N LYS A 140 -2.19 -2.10 24.41
CA LYS A 140 -3.37 -1.26 24.19
C LYS A 140 -4.01 -1.54 22.84
N VAL A 141 -5.21 -0.99 22.66
CA VAL A 141 -5.90 -0.99 21.37
C VAL A 141 -5.04 -0.28 20.32
N GLY A 142 -4.95 -0.89 19.14
CA GLY A 142 -4.12 -0.46 18.02
C GLY A 142 -2.73 -1.09 17.99
N ASP A 143 -2.28 -1.78 19.04
CA ASP A 143 -1.02 -2.52 19.01
C ASP A 143 -1.12 -3.73 18.08
N ALA A 144 0.01 -4.07 17.45
CA ALA A 144 0.16 -5.25 16.61
C ALA A 144 1.49 -5.95 16.89
N LYS A 145 1.52 -7.27 16.74
CA LYS A 145 2.75 -8.06 16.84
C LYS A 145 2.76 -9.25 15.90
N HIS A 146 3.76 -9.33 15.03
CA HIS A 146 4.11 -10.54 14.29
C HIS A 146 4.72 -11.58 15.23
N HIS A 147 4.24 -12.80 15.11
CA HIS A 147 4.86 -13.98 15.69
C HIS A 147 4.83 -15.14 14.70
N GLN A 148 5.88 -15.95 14.76
CA GLN A 148 6.05 -17.12 13.91
C GLN A 148 5.80 -18.38 14.74
N TYR A 149 4.80 -19.16 14.34
CA TYR A 149 4.40 -20.40 15.00
C TYR A 149 4.87 -21.62 14.22
N GLY A 150 5.15 -22.72 14.93
CA GLY A 150 5.62 -23.97 14.33
C GLY A 150 7.15 -24.03 14.16
N LEU A 151 7.64 -25.23 13.82
CA LEU A 151 9.06 -25.46 13.54
C LEU A 151 9.29 -25.48 12.03
N LYS A 152 10.42 -24.94 11.60
CA LYS A 152 10.86 -24.89 10.20
C LYS A 152 10.85 -26.25 9.50
N ASP A 153 11.20 -27.29 10.24
CA ASP A 153 11.32 -28.67 9.74
C ASP A 153 10.06 -29.52 10.00
N SER A 154 8.96 -28.90 10.44
CA SER A 154 7.71 -29.65 10.61
C SER A 154 7.00 -29.85 9.27
N GLU A 155 6.31 -30.98 9.08
CA GLU A 155 5.48 -31.22 7.89
C GLU A 155 4.39 -30.15 7.68
N ALA A 156 4.04 -29.43 8.76
CA ALA A 156 3.06 -28.35 8.73
C ALA A 156 3.65 -26.97 8.40
N GLY A 157 4.98 -26.85 8.28
CA GLY A 157 5.70 -25.61 7.98
C GLY A 157 5.64 -24.54 9.07
N GLU A 158 6.33 -23.43 8.81
CA GLU A 158 6.25 -22.19 9.59
C GLU A 158 4.92 -21.48 9.32
N LYS A 159 4.32 -20.88 10.34
CA LYS A 159 3.03 -20.18 10.24
C LYS A 159 3.19 -18.76 10.76
N HIS A 160 2.94 -17.78 9.89
CA HIS A 160 3.13 -16.38 10.22
C HIS A 160 1.79 -15.74 10.59
N VAL A 161 1.71 -15.16 11.78
CA VAL A 161 0.50 -14.46 12.27
C VAL A 161 0.88 -13.09 12.80
N ILE A 162 0.13 -12.06 12.43
CA ILE A 162 0.18 -10.75 13.06
C ILE A 162 -1.08 -10.60 13.91
N HIS A 163 -0.90 -10.60 15.23
CA HIS A 163 -1.96 -10.32 16.19
C HIS A 163 -2.17 -8.81 16.24
N VAL A 164 -3.40 -8.34 16.04
CA VAL A 164 -3.75 -6.91 16.05
C VAL A 164 -4.93 -6.66 16.97
N SER A 165 -4.77 -5.74 17.91
CA SER A 165 -5.86 -5.28 18.76
C SER A 165 -6.60 -4.15 18.06
N ALA A 166 -7.85 -4.38 17.67
CA ALA A 166 -8.68 -3.41 16.97
C ALA A 166 -9.69 -2.73 17.92
N PRO A 167 -10.11 -1.49 17.66
CA PRO A 167 -11.14 -0.82 18.47
C PRO A 167 -12.49 -1.56 18.38
N ASP A 168 -13.25 -1.55 19.47
CA ASP A 168 -14.63 -2.07 19.50
C ASP A 168 -15.64 -0.93 19.36
N PHE A 169 -16.31 -0.85 18.22
CA PHE A 169 -17.25 0.23 17.90
C PHE A 169 -18.65 0.00 18.45
N ARG A 170 -18.88 -1.08 19.20
CA ARG A 170 -20.14 -1.26 19.95
C ARG A 170 -20.28 -0.30 21.12
N VAL A 171 -19.15 0.15 21.67
CA VAL A 171 -19.11 0.97 22.88
C VAL A 171 -18.92 2.43 22.49
N GLY A 172 -19.94 3.25 22.72
CA GLY A 172 -19.90 4.69 22.46
C GLY A 172 -20.54 5.10 21.13
N ALA A 173 -20.48 6.41 20.85
CA ALA A 173 -20.93 6.98 19.60
C ALA A 173 -19.70 7.34 18.76
N TRP A 174 -19.56 6.69 17.62
CA TRP A 174 -18.42 6.86 16.72
C TRP A 174 -18.86 7.58 15.45
N SER A 175 -18.15 8.65 15.08
CA SER A 175 -18.21 9.15 13.71
C SER A 175 -17.31 8.31 12.79
N GLU A 176 -17.63 8.27 11.50
CA GLU A 176 -16.79 7.60 10.49
C GLU A 176 -15.34 8.10 10.52
N ARG A 177 -15.16 9.41 10.74
CA ARG A 177 -13.84 10.06 10.81
C ARG A 177 -13.05 9.60 12.04
N GLU A 178 -13.66 9.60 13.22
CA GLU A 178 -12.99 9.17 14.46
C GLU A 178 -12.62 7.68 14.38
N ALA A 179 -13.55 6.85 13.91
CA ALA A 179 -13.30 5.43 13.70
C ALA A 179 -12.15 5.19 12.73
N ALA A 180 -12.08 5.94 11.63
CA ALA A 180 -11.00 5.81 10.65
C ALA A 180 -9.64 6.24 11.23
N ILE A 181 -9.59 7.29 12.06
CA ILE A 181 -8.37 7.73 12.75
C ILE A 181 -7.88 6.64 13.72
N GLU A 182 -8.74 6.08 14.56
CA GLU A 182 -8.35 5.04 15.51
C GLU A 182 -7.94 3.74 14.80
N LEU A 183 -8.69 3.31 13.78
CA LEU A 183 -8.29 2.17 12.95
C LEU A 183 -6.98 2.38 12.19
N SER A 184 -6.66 3.62 11.78
CA SER A 184 -5.42 3.89 11.05
C SER A 184 -4.18 3.54 11.87
N ARG A 185 -4.25 3.63 13.20
CA ARG A 185 -3.15 3.26 14.11
C ARG A 185 -2.92 1.74 14.08
N ALA A 186 -4.01 0.97 14.10
CA ALA A 186 -3.96 -0.49 14.00
C ALA A 186 -3.43 -0.93 12.63
N TYR A 187 -3.92 -0.34 11.54
CA TYR A 187 -3.42 -0.65 10.19
C TYR A 187 -1.97 -0.24 9.98
N ARG A 188 -1.53 0.91 10.50
CA ARG A 188 -0.10 1.30 10.47
C ARG A 188 0.77 0.24 11.14
N ASN A 189 0.39 -0.19 12.35
CA ASN A 189 1.16 -1.19 13.09
C ASN A 189 1.11 -2.57 12.41
N LEU A 190 -0.04 -2.96 11.85
CA LEU A 190 -0.17 -4.15 11.01
C LEU A 190 0.82 -4.13 9.84
N LEU A 191 0.86 -3.02 9.09
CA LEU A 191 1.72 -2.90 7.91
C LEU A 191 3.20 -2.88 8.30
N HIS A 192 3.55 -2.27 9.43
CA HIS A 192 4.91 -2.34 9.97
C HIS A 192 5.31 -3.77 10.31
N GLU A 193 4.47 -4.52 11.03
CA GLU A 193 4.72 -5.92 11.37
C GLU A 193 4.75 -6.83 10.12
N PHE A 194 4.03 -6.49 9.05
CA PHE A 194 4.16 -7.16 7.77
C PHE A 194 5.57 -7.01 7.18
N VAL A 195 6.15 -5.81 7.22
CA VAL A 195 7.55 -5.57 6.82
C VAL A 195 8.52 -6.42 7.65
N ILE A 196 8.30 -6.50 8.97
CA ILE A 196 9.12 -7.31 9.88
C ILE A 196 9.01 -8.81 9.58
N SER A 197 7.82 -9.29 9.20
CA SER A 197 7.56 -10.71 8.93
C SER A 197 8.37 -11.27 7.76
N LYS A 198 8.85 -10.40 6.85
CA LYS A 198 9.54 -10.73 5.59
C LYS A 198 8.75 -11.67 4.66
N CYS A 199 7.45 -11.85 4.91
CA CYS A 199 6.54 -12.59 4.05
C CYS A 199 6.22 -11.76 2.81
N ASN A 200 5.90 -12.45 1.71
CA ASN A 200 5.54 -11.79 0.47
C ASN A 200 4.05 -11.47 0.42
N THR A 201 3.21 -12.27 1.11
CA THR A 201 1.75 -12.07 1.08
C THR A 201 1.23 -11.70 2.46
N LEU A 202 0.52 -10.58 2.55
CA LEU A 202 -0.29 -10.21 3.71
C LEU A 202 -1.77 -10.51 3.41
N ARG A 203 -2.38 -11.40 4.19
CA ARG A 203 -3.83 -11.58 4.22
C ARG A 203 -4.40 -10.95 5.48
N MET A 204 -5.07 -9.83 5.32
CA MET A 204 -5.70 -9.12 6.43
C MET A 204 -7.21 -9.27 6.42
N VAL A 205 -7.80 -9.30 7.61
CA VAL A 205 -9.24 -9.08 7.76
C VAL A 205 -9.54 -7.59 7.83
N PRO A 206 -10.74 -7.14 7.45
CA PRO A 206 -11.24 -5.85 7.89
C PRO A 206 -11.26 -5.82 9.42
N LEU A 207 -10.43 -4.97 10.02
CA LEU A 207 -10.38 -4.81 11.47
C LEU A 207 -11.69 -4.22 11.99
N SER A 208 -12.09 -4.64 13.20
CA SER A 208 -13.37 -4.27 13.83
C SER A 208 -14.62 -4.71 13.04
N GLU A 209 -14.52 -5.76 12.23
CA GLU A 209 -15.64 -6.33 11.46
C GLU A 209 -16.62 -7.15 12.32
N GLY A 210 -17.79 -7.43 11.75
CA GLY A 210 -18.79 -8.30 12.34
C GLY A 210 -19.42 -7.67 13.56
N VAL A 211 -19.32 -8.36 14.70
CA VAL A 211 -19.95 -7.89 15.95
C VAL A 211 -19.29 -6.61 16.45
N GLN A 212 -17.97 -6.45 16.27
CA GLN A 212 -17.22 -5.28 16.75
C GLN A 212 -17.51 -4.00 15.94
N ALA A 213 -18.16 -4.11 14.78
CA ALA A 213 -18.45 -2.96 13.93
C ALA A 213 -19.52 -2.03 14.51
N GLY A 214 -20.35 -2.53 15.44
CA GLY A 214 -21.39 -1.75 16.11
C GLY A 214 -22.33 -1.03 15.13
N SER A 215 -22.60 0.24 15.39
CA SER A 215 -23.44 1.08 14.53
C SER A 215 -22.78 1.44 13.18
N LEU A 216 -21.47 1.24 13.04
CA LEU A 216 -20.70 1.55 11.85
C LEU A 216 -20.65 0.41 10.83
N TYR A 217 -21.35 -0.71 11.06
CA TYR A 217 -21.30 -1.89 10.19
C TYR A 217 -21.46 -1.57 8.70
N ASN A 218 -22.41 -0.70 8.34
CA ASN A 218 -22.64 -0.34 6.94
C ASN A 218 -21.59 0.61 6.37
N GLN A 219 -20.95 1.42 7.22
CA GLN A 219 -19.92 2.40 6.86
C GLN A 219 -18.51 1.81 6.93
N LEU A 220 -18.35 0.64 7.57
CA LEU A 220 -17.06 0.03 7.84
C LEU A 220 -16.18 -0.13 6.60
N PRO A 221 -16.70 -0.45 5.39
CA PRO A 221 -15.88 -0.49 4.18
C PRO A 221 -15.19 0.83 3.86
N ALA A 222 -15.91 1.96 3.92
CA ALA A 222 -15.37 3.29 3.66
C ALA A 222 -14.41 3.75 4.78
N VAL A 223 -14.74 3.42 6.03
CA VAL A 223 -13.89 3.65 7.20
C VAL A 223 -12.58 2.87 7.08
N THR A 224 -12.64 1.60 6.69
CA THR A 224 -11.48 0.72 6.47
C THR A 224 -10.59 1.25 5.36
N HIS A 225 -11.18 1.62 4.23
CA HIS A 225 -10.45 2.23 3.12
C HIS A 225 -9.69 3.50 3.57
N SER A 226 -10.38 4.41 4.25
CA SER A 226 -9.77 5.65 4.76
C SER A 226 -8.68 5.38 5.80
N ALA A 227 -8.92 4.43 6.70
CA ALA A 227 -7.97 4.03 7.73
C ALA A 227 -6.69 3.39 7.16
N LEU A 228 -6.81 2.59 6.09
CA LEU A 228 -5.67 2.01 5.39
C LEU A 228 -4.80 3.07 4.71
N ILE A 229 -5.41 4.06 4.03
CA ILE A 229 -4.68 5.19 3.45
C ILE A 229 -3.91 5.93 4.55
N MET A 230 -4.61 6.35 5.60
CA MET A 230 -4.00 7.09 6.71
C MET A 230 -2.91 6.26 7.43
N GLY A 231 -3.13 4.94 7.59
CA GLY A 231 -2.18 4.04 8.21
C GLY A 231 -0.91 3.88 7.38
N PHE A 232 -1.06 3.74 6.06
CA PHE A 232 0.06 3.72 5.12
C PHE A 232 0.82 5.04 5.09
N GLU A 233 0.13 6.19 5.07
CA GLU A 233 0.76 7.51 5.11
C GLU A 233 1.66 7.71 6.34
N GLN A 234 1.28 7.13 7.47
CA GLN A 234 2.03 7.19 8.73
C GLN A 234 3.26 6.27 8.78
N LEU A 235 3.44 5.36 7.81
CA LEU A 235 4.60 4.47 7.78
C LEU A 235 5.91 5.23 7.51
N HIS A 236 7.00 4.68 8.03
CA HIS A 236 8.33 5.14 7.68
C HIS A 236 8.61 4.92 6.19
N LEU A 237 9.49 5.72 5.59
CA LEU A 237 9.77 5.67 4.14
C LEU A 237 10.20 4.27 3.68
N PHE A 238 11.10 3.62 4.41
CA PHE A 238 11.54 2.25 4.11
C PHE A 238 10.42 1.21 4.18
N ASP A 239 9.47 1.37 5.11
CA ASP A 239 8.33 0.47 5.24
C ASP A 239 7.38 0.65 4.05
N LYS A 240 7.13 1.90 3.63
CA LYS A 240 6.34 2.19 2.42
C LYS A 240 6.97 1.55 1.19
N GLU A 241 8.27 1.74 0.99
CA GLU A 241 8.99 1.12 -0.13
C GLU A 241 8.90 -0.40 -0.10
N TYR A 242 9.03 -1.03 1.08
CA TYR A 242 8.86 -2.48 1.22
C TYR A 242 7.44 -2.91 0.86
N VAL A 243 6.42 -2.30 1.47
CA VAL A 243 5.01 -2.62 1.20
C VAL A 243 4.66 -2.47 -0.29
N LEU A 244 5.28 -1.52 -1.00
CA LEU A 244 5.03 -1.26 -2.42
C LEU A 244 5.78 -2.16 -3.41
N ARG A 245 6.75 -2.98 -2.99
CA ARG A 245 7.52 -3.84 -3.92
C ARG A 245 6.66 -4.79 -4.74
N ASP A 246 6.98 -5.03 -6.00
CA ASP A 246 6.13 -5.84 -6.91
C ASP A 246 5.93 -7.30 -6.46
N ASP A 247 6.87 -7.86 -5.70
CA ASP A 247 6.82 -9.22 -5.15
C ASP A 247 5.90 -9.34 -3.92
N ASN A 248 5.47 -8.22 -3.35
CA ASN A 248 4.58 -8.20 -2.21
C ASN A 248 3.11 -8.15 -2.66
N HIS A 249 2.26 -8.94 -2.02
CA HIS A 249 0.83 -9.04 -2.28
C HIS A 249 0.04 -8.73 -1.01
N ILE A 250 -1.03 -7.95 -1.16
CA ILE A 250 -1.88 -7.55 -0.04
C ILE A 250 -3.31 -7.93 -0.37
N GLU A 251 -3.89 -8.78 0.46
CA GLU A 251 -5.26 -9.27 0.32
C GLU A 251 -6.10 -8.79 1.50
N LEU A 252 -7.21 -8.09 1.22
CA LEU A 252 -8.25 -7.81 2.21
C LEU A 252 -9.31 -8.91 2.10
N CYS A 253 -9.25 -9.84 3.05
CA CYS A 253 -10.00 -11.09 3.09
C CYS A 253 -11.36 -10.89 3.78
N VAL A 254 -12.43 -10.83 2.99
CA VAL A 254 -13.80 -10.64 3.48
C VAL A 254 -14.49 -12.00 3.61
N PHE A 255 -14.78 -12.39 4.85
CA PHE A 255 -15.26 -13.73 5.17
C PHE A 255 -16.73 -13.98 4.76
N MET A 256 -17.60 -12.97 4.93
CA MET A 256 -19.01 -13.10 4.56
C MET A 256 -19.23 -12.66 3.13
N ASN A 257 -19.86 -13.53 2.34
CA ASN A 257 -20.16 -13.22 0.94
C ASN A 257 -20.96 -11.91 0.76
N ARG A 258 -21.91 -11.62 1.66
CA ARG A 258 -22.73 -10.40 1.61
C ARG A 258 -21.95 -9.10 1.82
N GLU A 259 -20.84 -9.15 2.56
CA GLU A 259 -20.01 -7.98 2.87
C GLU A 259 -19.03 -7.68 1.73
N TRP A 260 -18.66 -8.71 0.97
CA TRP A 260 -17.68 -8.62 -0.12
C TRP A 260 -18.04 -7.55 -1.16
N ASP A 261 -19.31 -7.47 -1.59
CA ASP A 261 -19.77 -6.45 -2.53
C ASP A 261 -19.60 -5.02 -2.00
N MET A 262 -19.75 -4.82 -0.69
CA MET A 262 -19.62 -3.51 -0.06
C MET A 262 -18.16 -3.07 -0.01
N PHE A 263 -17.25 -4.00 0.31
CA PHE A 263 -15.81 -3.76 0.28
C PHE A 263 -15.28 -3.56 -1.14
N ASN A 264 -15.72 -4.35 -2.12
CA ASN A 264 -15.35 -4.12 -3.52
C ASN A 264 -15.71 -2.72 -3.97
N LYS A 265 -16.97 -2.29 -3.76
CA LYS A 265 -17.40 -0.94 -4.15
C LYS A 265 -16.60 0.16 -3.47
N ALA A 266 -16.23 -0.02 -2.20
CA ALA A 266 -15.42 0.97 -1.48
C ALA A 266 -14.00 1.09 -2.04
N PHE A 267 -13.42 0.01 -2.57
CA PHE A 267 -12.06 -0.02 -3.12
C PHE A 267 -12.00 0.17 -4.64
N GLU A 268 -13.09 -0.04 -5.37
CA GLU A 268 -13.20 0.20 -6.82
C GLU A 268 -13.43 1.68 -7.16
N ASN A 269 -14.04 2.46 -6.27
CA ASN A 269 -14.38 3.88 -6.49
C ASN A 269 -13.19 4.85 -6.47
N LEU A 270 -11.99 4.41 -6.85
CA LEU A 270 -10.91 5.34 -7.13
C LEU A 270 -11.27 6.16 -8.36
N PRO A 271 -11.10 7.50 -8.36
CA PRO A 271 -11.01 8.23 -9.60
C PRO A 271 -9.79 7.66 -10.33
N VAL A 272 -10.06 6.82 -11.32
CA VAL A 272 -9.05 6.45 -12.31
C VAL A 272 -8.56 7.79 -12.84
N GLY A 273 -7.30 8.15 -12.55
CA GLY A 273 -6.65 9.27 -13.24
C GLY A 273 -6.94 9.14 -14.73
N PRO A 274 -7.11 10.27 -15.45
CA PRO A 274 -7.79 10.31 -16.74
C PRO A 274 -7.30 9.17 -17.65
N THR A 275 -8.22 8.28 -18.01
CA THR A 275 -8.01 7.31 -19.08
C THR A 275 -8.06 8.08 -20.39
N GLY A 276 -6.89 8.44 -20.94
CA GLY A 276 -6.76 9.09 -22.24
C GLY A 276 -5.75 10.22 -22.23
#